data_AF-X1F5Y4-F1
#
_entry.id   AF-X1F5Y4-F1
#
_cell.length_a   1.000
_cell.length_b   1.000
_cell.length_c   1.000
_cell.angle_alpha   90.00
_cell.angle_beta   90.00
_cell.angle_gamma   90.00
#
_symmetry.space_group_name_H-M   'P 1'
#
loop_
_entity.id
_entity.type
_entity.pdbx_description
1 polymer ?
#
loop_
_entity_poly.entity_id
_entity_poly.type
_entity_poly.pdbx_seq_one_letter_code
_entity_poly.pdbx_strand_id
1 'polypeptide(L)'
;GDPVYDERCRRLGERWFTDLALPSAILLLRQGVGRLIRGIHDYGVVAILDTRLLRSSYGRTIVSSLPEVDVVHSIEDVKRFFASIPQPASPKVQTITVSQGQGIGPSDTEKGMGISRVVALGNSNDPSVIPELIGFTRSRNGNERRLAASALGKLARFKPEIYKAVGALEGLLGDEKPQVRQYALKALARIGKVNKERLKTIIENPEEEGYNVSLARRLIRKAKTA
;
A
#
# COMPACT_ATOMS: atom_id res chain seq x y z
N GLY A 1 27.17 -0.07 -16.12
CA GLY A 1 25.82 -0.48 -15.76
C GLY A 1 25.84 -1.97 -15.51
N ASP A 2 24.75 -2.66 -15.82
CA ASP A 2 24.76 -4.12 -16.01
C ASP A 2 25.71 -4.44 -17.20
N PRO A 3 26.81 -5.19 -16.99
CA PRO A 3 27.79 -5.50 -18.04
C PRO A 3 27.18 -6.20 -19.27
N VAL A 4 26.11 -6.98 -19.08
CA VAL A 4 25.43 -7.68 -20.17
C VAL A 4 24.60 -6.70 -21.00
N TYR A 5 23.96 -5.73 -20.35
CA TYR A 5 23.22 -4.67 -21.02
C TYR A 5 24.14 -3.78 -21.85
N ASP A 6 25.28 -3.37 -21.26
CA ASP A 6 26.27 -2.52 -21.91
C ASP A 6 26.84 -3.19 -23.18
N GLU A 7 27.10 -4.50 -23.13
CA GLU A 7 27.54 -5.28 -24.29
C GLU A 7 26.45 -5.41 -25.38
N ARG A 8 25.18 -5.60 -25.00
CA ARG A 8 24.06 -5.63 -25.96
C ARG A 8 23.90 -4.29 -26.67
N CYS A 9 24.02 -3.19 -25.95
CA CYS A 9 24.01 -1.84 -26.53
C CYS A 9 25.17 -1.65 -27.52
N ARG A 10 26.38 -2.08 -27.15
CA ARG A 10 27.56 -2.00 -28.03
C ARG A 10 27.35 -2.79 -29.33
N ARG A 11 26.79 -4.00 -29.26
CA ARG A 11 26.53 -4.83 -30.45
C ARG A 11 25.45 -4.27 -31.37
N LEU A 12 24.44 -3.60 -30.82
CA LEU A 12 23.35 -3.01 -31.59
C LEU A 12 23.72 -1.67 -32.24
N GLY A 13 24.83 -1.05 -31.85
CA GLY A 13 25.27 0.23 -32.40
C GLY A 13 24.17 1.28 -32.27
N GLU A 14 23.93 2.10 -33.30
CA GLU A 14 22.93 3.17 -33.29
C GLU A 14 21.48 2.71 -33.02
N ARG A 15 21.17 1.44 -33.27
CA ARG A 15 19.84 0.85 -33.07
C ARG A 15 19.56 0.43 -31.63
N TRP A 16 20.53 0.51 -30.73
CA TRP A 16 20.36 0.09 -29.33
C TRP A 16 19.13 0.73 -28.67
N PHE A 17 18.85 1.99 -29.01
CA PHE A 17 17.73 2.72 -28.42
C PHE A 17 16.40 2.16 -28.93
N THR A 18 16.23 2.00 -30.24
CA THR A 18 14.98 1.54 -30.86
C THR A 18 14.71 0.06 -30.63
N ASP A 19 15.75 -0.76 -30.62
CA ASP A 19 15.61 -2.22 -30.69
C ASP A 19 15.75 -2.87 -29.31
N LEU A 20 16.28 -2.15 -28.31
CA LEU A 20 16.48 -2.67 -26.95
C LEU A 20 15.92 -1.75 -25.86
N ALA A 21 16.39 -0.50 -25.78
CA ALA A 21 16.07 0.37 -24.64
C ALA A 21 14.60 0.79 -24.63
N LEU A 22 14.06 1.22 -25.77
CA LEU A 22 12.69 1.67 -25.93
C LEU A 22 11.68 0.52 -25.68
N PRO A 23 11.81 -0.68 -26.29
CA PRO A 23 10.95 -1.82 -25.96
C PRO A 23 11.01 -2.22 -24.49
N SER A 24 12.20 -2.19 -23.88
CA SER A 24 12.36 -2.49 -22.44
C SER A 24 11.66 -1.46 -21.56
N ALA A 25 11.77 -0.17 -21.88
CA ALA A 25 11.08 0.90 -21.17
C ALA A 25 9.56 0.79 -21.30
N ILE A 26 9.05 0.48 -22.49
CA ILE A 26 7.63 0.22 -22.75
C ILE A 26 7.11 -0.94 -21.89
N LEU A 27 7.83 -2.06 -21.85
CA LEU A 27 7.44 -3.22 -21.06
C LEU A 27 7.35 -2.89 -19.57
N LEU A 28 8.37 -2.21 -19.04
CA LEU A 28 8.39 -1.77 -17.64
C LEU A 28 7.25 -0.79 -17.33
N LEU A 29 6.97 0.14 -18.25
CA LEU A 29 5.89 1.10 -18.10
C LEU A 29 4.52 0.40 -18.06
N ARG A 30 4.25 -0.54 -18.98
CA ARG A 30 3.01 -1.33 -18.98
C ARG A 30 2.82 -2.10 -17.67
N GLN A 31 3.90 -2.71 -17.14
CA GLN A 31 3.86 -3.39 -15.85
C GLN A 31 3.63 -2.43 -14.69
N GLY A 32 4.19 -1.22 -14.76
CA GLY A 32 3.94 -0.15 -13.80
C GLY A 32 2.47 0.29 -13.80
N VAL A 33 1.90 0.54 -14.97
CA VAL A 33 0.48 0.89 -15.15
C VAL A 33 -0.43 -0.21 -14.62
N GLY A 34 -0.16 -1.47 -14.92
CA GLY A 34 -0.94 -2.61 -14.43
C GLY A 34 -0.91 -2.79 -12.90
N ARG A 35 0.03 -2.18 -12.17
CA ARG A 35 0.03 -2.18 -10.70
C ARG A 35 -0.93 -1.16 -10.09
N LEU A 36 -1.41 -0.19 -10.88
CA LEU A 36 -2.37 0.82 -10.44
C LEU A 36 -3.81 0.27 -10.41
N ILE A 37 -4.16 -0.60 -11.35
CA ILE A 37 -5.50 -1.19 -11.46
C ILE A 37 -5.43 -2.62 -10.92
N ARG A 38 -5.92 -2.85 -9.68
CA ARG A 38 -5.89 -4.18 -9.02
C ARG A 38 -7.25 -4.83 -8.90
N GLY A 39 -8.34 -4.10 -9.18
CA GLY A 39 -9.70 -4.60 -9.21
C GLY A 39 -10.58 -3.82 -10.18
N ILE A 40 -11.74 -4.37 -10.50
CA ILE A 40 -12.69 -3.82 -11.49
C ILE A 40 -13.31 -2.47 -11.08
N HIS A 41 -13.13 -2.05 -9.83
CA HIS A 41 -13.64 -0.80 -9.28
C HIS A 41 -12.51 0.19 -8.93
N ASP A 42 -11.26 -0.12 -9.28
CA ASP A 42 -10.15 0.80 -9.05
C ASP A 42 -10.12 1.86 -10.16
N TYR A 43 -10.18 3.12 -9.76
CA TYR A 43 -9.99 4.27 -10.63
C TYR A 43 -8.70 4.98 -10.25
N GLY A 44 -7.93 5.45 -11.23
CA GLY A 44 -6.66 6.11 -10.96
C GLY A 44 -6.11 6.83 -12.16
N VAL A 45 -5.12 7.69 -11.90
CA VAL A 45 -4.41 8.46 -12.92
C VAL A 45 -2.94 8.12 -12.87
N VAL A 46 -2.36 7.85 -14.03
CA VAL A 46 -0.91 7.69 -14.19
C VAL A 46 -0.36 9.00 -14.74
N ALA A 47 0.40 9.73 -13.93
CA ALA A 47 1.06 10.95 -14.35
C ALA A 47 2.50 10.65 -14.81
N ILE A 48 2.81 10.90 -16.08
CA ILE A 48 4.17 10.86 -16.60
C ILE A 48 4.61 12.28 -16.92
N LEU A 49 5.49 12.83 -16.08
CA LEU A 49 5.92 14.23 -16.15
C LEU A 49 7.14 14.43 -17.07
N ASP A 50 7.22 13.64 -18.14
CA ASP A 50 8.32 13.68 -19.10
C ASP A 50 7.84 14.26 -20.43
N THR A 51 8.24 15.50 -20.71
CA THR A 51 7.88 16.22 -21.94
C THR A 51 8.33 15.48 -23.21
N ARG A 52 9.30 14.56 -23.12
CA ARG A 52 9.77 13.77 -24.25
C ARG A 52 8.67 12.85 -24.80
N LEU A 53 7.72 12.41 -23.98
CA LEU A 53 6.59 11.63 -24.48
C LEU A 53 5.71 12.39 -25.48
N LEU A 54 5.70 13.73 -25.38
CA LEU A 54 4.92 14.59 -26.28
C LEU A 54 5.74 15.03 -27.49
N ARG A 55 7.04 15.28 -27.29
CA ARG A 55 7.89 15.97 -28.28
C ARG A 55 8.74 15.03 -29.12
N SER A 56 9.01 13.82 -28.66
CA SER A 56 9.89 12.88 -29.36
C SER A 56 9.11 11.96 -30.30
N SER A 57 9.80 11.47 -31.34
CA SER A 57 9.25 10.48 -32.26
C SER A 57 8.89 9.16 -31.56
N TYR A 58 9.70 8.72 -30.59
CA TYR A 58 9.45 7.49 -29.82
C TYR A 58 8.35 7.65 -28.76
N GLY A 59 8.03 8.88 -28.35
CA GLY A 59 6.99 9.16 -27.36
C GLY A 59 5.64 8.63 -27.80
N ARG A 60 5.33 8.77 -29.09
CA ARG A 60 4.09 8.23 -29.69
C ARG A 60 4.02 6.72 -29.62
N THR A 61 5.14 6.02 -29.85
CA THR A 61 5.27 4.57 -29.71
C THR A 61 5.02 4.11 -28.27
N ILE A 62 5.51 4.87 -27.28
CA ILE A 62 5.25 4.57 -25.86
C ILE A 62 3.77 4.74 -25.56
N VAL A 63 3.15 5.86 -25.92
CA VAL A 63 1.74 6.13 -25.62
C VAL A 63 0.82 5.12 -26.30
N SER A 64 1.06 4.78 -27.57
CA SER A 64 0.27 3.77 -28.29
C SER A 64 0.45 2.35 -27.73
N SER A 65 1.50 2.11 -26.95
CA SER A 65 1.74 0.83 -26.30
C SER A 65 1.08 0.71 -24.92
N LEU A 66 0.44 1.77 -24.42
CA LEU A 66 -0.32 1.68 -23.17
C LEU A 66 -1.67 1.01 -23.42
N PRO A 67 -2.34 0.50 -22.36
CA PRO A 67 -3.74 0.08 -22.46
C PRO A 67 -4.62 1.22 -23.00
N GLU A 68 -5.80 0.91 -23.52
CA GLU A 68 -6.77 1.95 -23.93
C GLU A 68 -7.15 2.80 -22.72
N VAL A 69 -6.57 4.01 -22.65
CA VAL A 69 -6.76 4.98 -21.58
C VAL A 69 -6.84 6.38 -22.18
N ASP A 70 -7.63 7.24 -21.55
CA ASP A 70 -7.69 8.64 -21.92
C ASP A 70 -6.40 9.36 -21.54
N VAL A 71 -5.75 9.96 -22.54
CA VAL A 71 -4.53 10.76 -22.33
C VAL A 71 -4.93 12.22 -22.21
N VAL A 72 -4.64 12.82 -21.06
CA VAL A 72 -4.94 14.23 -20.77
C VAL A 72 -3.67 15.02 -20.51
N HIS A 73 -3.69 16.32 -20.83
CA HIS A 73 -2.54 17.23 -20.66
C HIS A 73 -2.83 18.38 -19.69
N SER A 74 -4.03 18.43 -19.12
CA SER A 74 -4.45 19.45 -18.17
C SER A 74 -4.79 18.82 -16.82
N ILE A 75 -4.40 19.50 -15.75
CA ILE A 75 -4.84 19.16 -14.40
C ILE A 75 -6.37 19.29 -14.26
N GLU A 76 -7.00 20.14 -15.08
CA GLU A 76 -8.44 20.35 -15.03
C GLU A 76 -9.21 19.12 -15.53
N ASP A 77 -8.69 18.43 -16.55
CA ASP A 77 -9.27 17.18 -17.03
C ASP A 77 -9.10 16.06 -16.00
N VAL A 78 -7.98 16.04 -15.27
CA VAL A 78 -7.77 15.14 -14.13
C VAL A 78 -8.80 15.41 -13.02
N LYS A 79 -9.06 16.69 -12.68
CA LYS A 79 -10.10 17.04 -11.71
C LYS A 79 -11.49 16.60 -12.19
N ARG A 80 -11.80 16.81 -13.47
CA ARG A 80 -13.07 16.35 -14.07
C ARG A 80 -13.21 14.84 -13.99
N PHE A 81 -12.16 14.08 -14.29
CA PHE A 81 -12.13 12.63 -14.12
C PHE A 81 -12.48 12.24 -12.68
N PHE A 82 -11.79 12.79 -11.69
CA PHE A 82 -12.08 12.50 -10.28
C PHE A 82 -13.46 12.97 -9.80
N ALA A 83 -14.01 14.05 -10.38
CA ALA A 83 -15.37 14.50 -10.12
C ALA A 83 -16.44 13.59 -10.75
N SER A 84 -16.12 12.95 -11.89
CA SER A 84 -17.02 12.08 -12.64
C SER A 84 -17.10 10.65 -12.09
N ILE A 85 -16.07 10.19 -11.38
CA ILE A 85 -16.09 8.89 -10.71
C ILE A 85 -17.23 8.92 -9.68
N PRO A 86 -18.09 7.87 -9.62
CA PRO A 86 -19.10 7.74 -8.58
C PRO A 86 -18.43 7.89 -7.22
N GLN A 87 -18.64 9.05 -6.59
CA GLN A 87 -18.14 9.28 -5.24
C GLN A 87 -18.85 8.27 -4.35
N PRO A 88 -18.14 7.44 -3.56
CA PRO A 88 -18.81 6.79 -2.43
C PRO A 88 -19.45 7.93 -1.64
N ALA A 89 -20.76 7.82 -1.39
CA ALA A 89 -21.59 8.88 -0.82
C ALA A 89 -20.77 9.65 0.23
N SER A 90 -20.43 10.90 -0.08
CA SER A 90 -19.63 11.71 0.83
C SER A 90 -20.38 11.77 2.16
N PRO A 91 -19.72 11.54 3.30
CA PRO A 91 -20.38 11.74 4.58
C PRO A 91 -20.79 13.22 4.61
N LYS A 92 -22.09 13.49 4.76
CA LYS A 92 -22.58 14.82 5.10
C LYS A 92 -21.79 15.23 6.34
N VAL A 93 -20.87 16.19 6.19
CA VAL A 93 -20.19 16.81 7.33
C VAL A 93 -21.26 17.64 8.02
N GLN A 94 -22.00 17.01 8.94
CA GLN A 94 -22.74 17.75 9.94
C GLN A 94 -21.68 18.29 10.89
N THR A 95 -21.47 19.60 10.86
CA THR A 95 -20.91 20.34 11.98
C THR A 95 -21.76 20.01 13.21
N ILE A 96 -21.31 19.06 14.03
CA ILE A 96 -22.02 18.66 15.25
C ILE A 96 -21.86 19.82 16.23
N THR A 97 -22.89 20.67 16.30
CA THR A 97 -23.21 21.37 17.54
C THR A 97 -23.68 20.28 18.49
N VAL A 98 -22.95 20.07 19.59
CA VAL A 98 -23.31 19.08 20.61
C VAL A 98 -24.56 19.57 21.32
N SER A 99 -25.72 19.10 20.85
CA SER A 99 -26.97 19.10 21.61
C SER A 99 -27.40 17.66 21.79
N GLN A 100 -27.56 17.29 23.05
CA GLN A 100 -27.86 15.94 23.51
C GLN A 100 -29.07 15.33 22.80
N GLY A 101 -29.01 14.01 22.55
CA GLY A 101 -30.23 13.21 22.46
C GLY A 101 -30.25 12.14 21.36
N GLN A 102 -30.16 10.90 21.84
CA GLN A 102 -30.88 9.71 21.35
C GLN A 102 -30.34 8.93 20.15
N GLY A 103 -30.36 7.61 20.35
CA GLY A 103 -29.67 6.62 19.55
C GLY A 103 -30.24 6.39 18.16
N ILE A 104 -29.34 6.07 17.24
CA ILE A 104 -29.63 5.50 15.93
C ILE A 104 -28.62 4.36 15.74
N GLY A 105 -29.11 3.16 15.40
CA GLY A 105 -28.29 1.97 15.17
C GLY A 105 -27.31 2.13 13.99
N PRO A 106 -26.30 1.25 13.89
CA PRO A 106 -25.13 1.47 13.05
C PRO A 106 -25.52 1.39 11.56
N SER A 107 -25.40 2.50 10.85
CA SER A 107 -25.57 2.57 9.39
C SER A 107 -24.24 2.39 8.67
N ASP A 108 -24.26 1.91 7.43
CA ASP A 108 -23.09 1.55 6.61
C ASP A 108 -22.06 2.68 6.36
N THR A 109 -22.33 3.91 6.82
CA THR A 109 -21.37 5.03 6.82
C THR A 109 -20.25 4.87 7.86
N GLU A 110 -20.45 4.14 8.96
CA GLU A 110 -19.40 3.92 9.96
C GLU A 110 -18.25 3.04 9.44
N LYS A 111 -18.55 2.08 8.54
CA LYS A 111 -17.56 1.14 8.00
C LYS A 111 -16.47 1.80 7.14
N GLY A 112 -16.75 2.97 6.55
CA GLY A 112 -15.82 3.70 5.68
C GLY A 112 -14.98 4.76 6.39
N MET A 113 -15.51 5.36 7.47
CA MET A 113 -14.84 6.45 8.19
C MET A 113 -13.57 5.98 8.90
N GLY A 114 -13.60 4.77 9.48
CA GLY A 114 -12.44 4.17 10.14
C GLY A 114 -11.27 3.91 9.19
N ILE A 115 -11.53 3.38 8.00
CA ILE A 115 -10.49 3.09 6.99
C ILE A 115 -9.76 4.37 6.56
N SER A 116 -10.52 5.41 6.19
CA SER A 116 -9.95 6.69 5.74
C SER A 116 -9.11 7.35 6.84
N ARG A 117 -9.57 7.28 8.10
CA ARG A 117 -8.83 7.79 9.25
C ARG A 117 -7.51 7.06 9.44
N VAL A 118 -7.51 5.73 9.44
CA VAL A 118 -6.28 4.92 9.60
C VAL A 118 -5.26 5.23 8.52
N VAL A 119 -5.70 5.38 7.26
CA VAL A 119 -4.82 5.73 6.14
C VAL A 119 -4.21 7.12 6.32
N ALA A 120 -5.02 8.11 6.70
CA ALA A 120 -4.55 9.47 6.96
C ALA A 120 -3.50 9.50 8.08
N LEU A 121 -3.79 8.84 9.21
CA LEU A 121 -2.85 8.71 10.32
C LEU A 121 -1.54 8.05 9.90
N GLY A 122 -1.60 6.95 9.14
CA GLY A 122 -0.41 6.24 8.67
C GLY A 122 0.45 7.03 7.68
N ASN A 123 -0.09 8.06 7.03
CA ASN A 123 0.61 8.94 6.11
C ASN A 123 1.08 10.26 6.76
N SER A 124 0.61 10.57 7.98
CA SER A 124 0.96 11.80 8.71
C SER A 124 2.45 11.91 9.03
N ASN A 125 3.17 10.78 9.08
CA ASN A 125 4.56 10.70 9.52
C ASN A 125 4.81 11.28 10.93
N ASP A 126 3.78 11.28 11.78
CA ASP A 126 3.82 11.82 13.13
C ASP A 126 3.72 10.69 14.17
N PRO A 127 4.69 10.53 15.11
CA PRO A 127 4.59 9.52 16.17
C PRO A 127 3.45 9.77 17.19
N SER A 128 2.90 10.99 17.28
CA SER A 128 1.79 11.31 18.18
C SER A 128 0.52 10.49 17.90
N VAL A 129 0.39 9.97 16.67
CA VAL A 129 -0.78 9.21 16.20
C VAL A 129 -0.74 7.72 16.58
N ILE A 130 0.39 7.24 17.13
CA ILE A 130 0.60 5.83 17.48
C ILE A 130 -0.48 5.28 18.43
N PRO A 131 -0.90 5.98 19.50
CA PRO A 131 -1.97 5.51 20.39
C PRO A 131 -3.30 5.33 19.68
N GLU A 132 -3.65 6.22 18.76
CA GLU A 132 -4.89 6.13 17.98
C GLU A 132 -4.83 4.94 17.01
N LEU A 133 -3.69 4.74 16.31
CA LEU A 133 -3.47 3.56 15.47
C LEU A 133 -3.53 2.24 16.25
N ILE A 134 -3.07 2.21 17.51
CA ILE A 134 -3.21 1.07 18.42
C ILE A 134 -4.71 0.80 18.73
N GLY A 135 -5.55 1.83 18.78
CA GLY A 135 -7.00 1.66 18.91
C GLY A 135 -7.58 0.84 17.75
N PHE A 136 -7.19 1.18 16.52
CA PHE A 136 -7.68 0.51 15.31
C PHE A 136 -7.26 -0.95 15.15
N THR A 137 -6.24 -1.43 15.87
CA THR A 137 -5.90 -2.87 15.88
C THR A 137 -6.98 -3.72 16.56
N ARG A 138 -7.91 -3.11 17.30
CA ARG A 138 -9.02 -3.80 17.96
C ARG A 138 -10.35 -3.61 17.24
N SER A 139 -10.34 -3.05 16.04
CA SER A 139 -11.57 -2.81 15.26
C SER A 139 -12.28 -4.12 14.91
N ARG A 140 -13.61 -4.09 14.87
CA ARG A 140 -14.43 -5.18 14.31
C ARG A 140 -14.16 -5.40 12.82
N ASN A 141 -13.68 -4.36 12.13
CA ASN A 141 -13.37 -4.41 10.71
C ASN A 141 -11.93 -4.90 10.47
N GLY A 142 -11.79 -6.08 9.86
CA GLY A 142 -10.49 -6.67 9.53
C GLY A 142 -9.62 -5.78 8.61
N ASN A 143 -10.23 -4.95 7.76
CA ASN A 143 -9.47 -4.01 6.93
C ASN A 143 -8.81 -2.92 7.76
N GLU A 144 -9.51 -2.37 8.76
CA GLU A 144 -8.94 -1.37 9.67
C GLU A 144 -7.80 -1.97 10.49
N ARG A 145 -7.96 -3.19 11.02
CA ARG A 145 -6.89 -3.89 11.75
C ARG A 145 -5.64 -4.08 10.89
N ARG A 146 -5.81 -4.54 9.64
CA ARG A 146 -4.71 -4.71 8.68
C ARG A 146 -4.04 -3.38 8.35
N LEU A 147 -4.81 -2.33 8.10
CA LEU A 147 -4.31 -1.01 7.76
C LEU A 147 -3.58 -0.37 8.95
N ALA A 148 -4.08 -0.58 10.17
CA ALA A 148 -3.43 -0.12 11.40
C ALA A 148 -2.05 -0.77 11.57
N ALA A 149 -1.96 -2.10 11.41
CA ALA A 149 -0.68 -2.81 11.41
C ALA A 149 0.27 -2.28 10.33
N SER A 150 -0.23 -2.02 9.12
CA SER A 150 0.58 -1.42 8.05
C SER A 150 1.08 -0.03 8.41
N ALA A 151 0.23 0.82 8.97
CA ALA A 151 0.56 2.19 9.38
C ALA A 151 1.61 2.21 10.49
N LEU A 152 1.43 1.40 11.54
CA LEU A 152 2.41 1.22 12.61
C LEU A 152 3.76 0.74 12.07
N GLY A 153 3.76 -0.17 11.10
CA GLY A 153 4.98 -0.61 10.42
C GLY A 153 5.69 0.49 9.63
N LYS A 154 4.98 1.49 9.08
CA LYS A 154 5.59 2.66 8.42
C LYS A 154 6.27 3.59 9.45
N LEU A 155 5.73 3.65 10.67
CA LEU A 155 6.24 4.45 11.77
C LEU A 155 7.37 3.76 12.57
N ALA A 156 7.88 2.62 12.10
CA ALA A 156 8.93 1.82 12.75
C ALA A 156 10.23 2.58 13.09
N ARG A 157 10.51 3.69 12.40
CA ARG A 157 11.71 4.53 12.64
C ARG A 157 11.61 5.40 13.91
N PHE A 158 10.40 5.69 14.40
CA PHE A 158 10.17 6.57 15.54
C PHE A 158 10.31 5.81 16.85
N LYS A 159 11.57 5.62 17.27
CA LYS A 159 11.92 4.97 18.53
C LYS A 159 12.20 6.05 19.59
N PRO A 160 11.71 5.89 20.83
CA PRO A 160 11.10 4.68 21.40
C PRO A 160 9.57 4.58 21.26
N GLU A 161 8.89 5.57 20.71
CA GLU A 161 7.43 5.71 20.72
C GLU A 161 6.74 4.49 20.11
N ILE A 162 7.28 3.96 19.02
CA ILE A 162 6.71 2.79 18.33
C ILE A 162 6.69 1.52 19.18
N TYR A 163 7.50 1.43 20.24
CA TYR A 163 7.50 0.26 21.11
C TYR A 163 6.17 0.07 21.86
N LYS A 164 5.39 1.15 22.05
CA LYS A 164 4.03 1.07 22.61
C LYS A 164 3.09 0.20 21.76
N ALA A 165 3.37 0.05 20.46
CA ALA A 165 2.55 -0.73 19.54
C ALA A 165 2.88 -2.23 19.52
N VAL A 166 4.01 -2.66 20.11
CA VAL A 166 4.49 -4.05 19.99
C VAL A 166 3.46 -5.04 20.55
N GLY A 167 2.93 -4.81 21.74
CA GLY A 167 1.93 -5.71 22.34
C GLY A 167 0.64 -5.80 21.51
N ALA A 168 0.19 -4.68 20.93
CA ALA A 168 -0.99 -4.68 20.05
C ALA A 168 -0.74 -5.46 18.75
N LEU A 169 0.44 -5.31 18.15
CA LEU A 169 0.84 -6.05 16.96
C LEU A 169 1.04 -7.55 17.23
N GLU A 170 1.56 -7.92 18.39
CA GLU A 170 1.64 -9.32 18.81
C GLU A 170 0.24 -9.94 18.98
N GLY A 171 -0.73 -9.18 19.50
CA GLY A 171 -2.13 -9.60 19.57
C GLY A 171 -2.72 -9.92 18.19
N LEU A 172 -2.38 -9.13 17.17
CA LEU A 172 -2.83 -9.35 15.79
C LEU A 172 -2.25 -10.62 15.13
N LEU A 173 -1.27 -11.29 15.74
CA LEU A 173 -0.83 -12.60 15.26
C LEU A 173 -1.89 -13.69 15.51
N GLY A 174 -2.83 -13.48 16.42
CA GLY A 174 -3.97 -14.36 16.64
C GLY A 174 -5.24 -13.97 15.87
N ASP A 175 -5.15 -13.03 14.92
CA ASP A 175 -6.33 -12.51 14.21
C ASP A 175 -7.01 -13.58 13.35
N GLU A 176 -8.34 -13.51 13.20
CA GLU A 176 -9.11 -14.41 12.35
C GLU A 176 -8.66 -14.34 10.87
N LYS A 177 -8.23 -13.16 10.39
CA LYS A 177 -7.89 -12.94 8.98
C LYS A 177 -6.38 -13.17 8.76
N PRO A 178 -5.98 -14.09 7.87
CA PRO A 178 -4.57 -14.35 7.57
C PRO A 178 -3.81 -13.11 7.07
N GLN A 179 -4.49 -12.22 6.33
CA GLN A 179 -3.89 -10.97 5.86
C GLN A 179 -3.55 -10.03 7.02
N VAL A 180 -4.37 -9.97 8.08
CA VAL A 180 -4.06 -9.13 9.25
C VAL A 180 -2.80 -9.65 9.96
N ARG A 181 -2.72 -10.97 10.16
CA ARG A 181 -1.53 -11.64 10.73
C ARG A 181 -0.26 -11.34 9.92
N GLN A 182 -0.35 -11.35 8.60
CA GLN A 182 0.77 -11.01 7.71
C GLN A 182 1.32 -9.60 7.95
N TYR A 183 0.43 -8.61 8.04
CA TYR A 183 0.82 -7.23 8.23
C TYR A 183 1.38 -6.98 9.63
N ALA A 184 0.87 -7.67 10.65
CA ALA A 184 1.45 -7.69 11.98
C ALA A 184 2.89 -8.22 11.98
N LEU A 185 3.14 -9.38 11.34
CA LEU A 185 4.48 -9.94 11.17
C LEU A 185 5.44 -8.95 10.48
N LYS A 186 4.99 -8.32 9.38
CA LYS A 186 5.78 -7.32 8.65
C LYS A 186 6.07 -6.08 9.50
N ALA A 187 5.12 -5.63 10.32
CA ALA A 187 5.30 -4.47 11.18
C ALA A 187 6.30 -4.76 12.31
N LEU A 188 6.15 -5.89 13.02
CA LEU A 188 7.08 -6.34 14.06
C LEU A 188 8.51 -6.50 13.52
N ALA A 189 8.65 -7.06 12.31
CA ALA A 189 9.92 -7.18 11.63
C ALA A 189 10.60 -5.82 11.36
N ARG A 190 9.82 -4.80 10.97
CA ARG A 190 10.33 -3.44 10.73
C ARG A 190 10.71 -2.72 12.03
N ILE A 191 9.91 -2.90 13.08
CA ILE A 191 10.18 -2.35 14.41
C ILE A 191 11.44 -2.98 15.01
N GLY A 192 11.71 -4.25 14.68
CA GLY A 192 12.83 -5.02 15.20
C GLY A 192 12.55 -5.64 16.57
N LYS A 193 11.27 -5.75 16.96
CA LYS A 193 10.82 -6.43 18.16
C LYS A 193 9.95 -7.61 17.73
N VAL A 194 10.43 -8.82 17.99
CA VAL A 194 9.78 -10.06 17.55
C VAL A 194 9.81 -11.05 18.71
N ASN A 195 8.64 -11.54 19.10
CA ASN A 195 8.51 -12.57 20.11
C ASN A 195 8.57 -13.96 19.46
N LYS A 196 9.59 -14.73 19.81
CA LYS A 196 9.86 -16.06 19.23
C LYS A 196 8.73 -17.06 19.50
N GLU A 197 8.13 -17.03 20.69
CA GLU A 197 7.05 -17.94 21.05
C GLU A 197 5.79 -17.65 20.22
N ARG A 198 5.45 -16.37 20.03
CA ARG A 198 4.34 -15.98 19.13
C ARG A 198 4.57 -16.41 17.69
N LEU A 199 5.81 -16.37 17.21
CA LEU A 199 6.13 -16.85 15.86
C LEU A 199 6.04 -18.37 15.72
N LYS A 200 6.38 -19.14 16.76
CA LYS A 200 6.21 -20.60 16.74
C LYS A 200 4.73 -20.96 16.62
N THR A 201 3.85 -20.28 17.34
CA THR A 201 2.39 -20.48 17.23
C THR A 201 1.88 -20.30 15.79
N ILE A 202 2.40 -19.32 15.04
CA ILE A 202 2.07 -19.13 13.61
C ILE A 202 2.57 -20.29 12.76
N ILE A 203 3.76 -20.82 13.04
CA ILE A 203 4.39 -21.90 12.26
C ILE A 203 3.72 -23.25 12.50
N GLU A 204 3.26 -23.47 13.72
CA GLU A 204 2.61 -24.72 14.16
C GLU A 204 1.12 -24.75 13.84
N ASN A 205 0.51 -23.61 13.48
CA ASN A 205 -0.89 -23.56 13.07
C ASN A 205 -1.08 -24.22 11.69
N PRO A 206 -1.83 -25.34 11.59
CA PRO A 206 -2.04 -26.04 10.32
C PRO A 206 -2.94 -25.26 9.35
N GLU A 207 -3.80 -24.38 9.86
CA GLU A 207 -4.72 -23.54 9.09
C GLU A 207 -4.10 -22.19 8.67
N GLU A 208 -2.80 -22.01 8.93
CA GLU A 208 -2.10 -20.77 8.55
C GLU A 208 -1.66 -20.79 7.08
N GLU A 209 -1.74 -19.62 6.47
CA GLU A 209 -1.30 -19.41 5.11
C GLU A 209 0.21 -19.57 4.95
N GLY A 210 0.65 -20.28 3.91
CA GLY A 210 2.06 -20.59 3.69
C GLY A 210 2.98 -19.35 3.60
N TYR A 211 2.44 -18.21 3.14
CA TYR A 211 3.19 -16.94 3.12
C TYR A 211 3.46 -16.38 4.52
N ASN A 212 2.60 -16.66 5.51
CA ASN A 212 2.78 -16.25 6.90
C ASN A 212 3.78 -17.18 7.60
N VAL A 213 3.64 -18.49 7.40
CA VAL A 213 4.57 -19.50 7.93
C VAL A 213 5.99 -19.25 7.44
N SER A 214 6.17 -19.04 6.14
CA SER A 214 7.48 -18.74 5.55
C SER A 214 8.09 -17.44 6.07
N LEU A 215 7.27 -16.39 6.26
CA LEU A 215 7.70 -15.13 6.85
C LEU A 215 8.13 -15.32 8.32
N ALA A 216 7.33 -16.01 9.13
CA ALA A 216 7.63 -16.29 10.54
C ALA A 216 8.93 -17.09 10.69
N ARG A 217 9.14 -18.16 9.91
CA ARG A 217 10.39 -18.93 9.89
C ARG A 217 11.61 -18.05 9.59
N ARG A 218 11.48 -17.16 8.59
CA ARG A 218 12.55 -16.22 8.22
C ARG A 218 12.88 -15.26 9.37
N LEU A 219 11.87 -14.77 10.09
CA LEU A 219 12.07 -13.87 11.24
C LEU A 219 12.74 -14.58 12.42
N ILE A 220 12.35 -15.83 12.74
CA ILE A 220 13.03 -16.63 13.78
C ILE A 220 14.51 -16.82 13.43
N ARG A 221 14.82 -17.19 12.18
CA ARG A 221 16.22 -17.38 11.75
C ARG A 221 17.04 -16.10 11.90
N LYS A 222 16.49 -14.96 11.48
CA LYS A 222 17.18 -13.66 11.58
C LYS A 222 17.44 -13.25 13.04
N ALA A 223 16.55 -13.60 13.96
CA ALA A 223 16.69 -13.34 15.40
C ALA A 223 17.61 -14.35 16.14
N LYS A 224 18.24 -15.30 15.43
CA LYS A 224 19.32 -16.16 15.96
C LYS A 224 20.71 -15.66 15.57
N THR A 225 20.81 -14.81 14.54
CA THR A 225 22.07 -14.29 13.98
C THR A 225 22.34 -12.82 14.35
N ALA A 226 21.50 -12.21 15.18
CA ALA A 226 21.65 -10.86 15.70
C ALA A 226 21.68 -10.92 17.23
#